data_AF-A0A7C1TZR1-F1
#
_entry.id   AF-A0A7C1TZR1-F1
#
_cell.length_a   1.000
_cell.length_b   1.000
_cell.length_c   1.000
_cell.angle_alpha   90.00
_cell.angle_beta   90.00
_cell.angle_gamma   90.00
#
_symmetry.space_group_name_H-M   'P 1'
#
loop_
_entity.id
_entity.type
_entity.pdbx_description
1 polymer ?
#
loop_
_entity_poly.entity_id
_entity_poly.type
_entity_poly.pdbx_seq_one_letter_code
_entity_poly.pdbx_strand_id
1 'polypeptide(L)'
;MRKSKLICITVFIILFLSNFSAHAVNDGLNVKPAPIVPPMSIAYFTLKPDFRKCITPVCGGWFVSAVNRKVFQCSDGSVKKECYVGAEKISIVGLSDVQVAELRQAMRESRVLIQGRLSSIVNYGLLVIHNAWLSASDQSPSGVFVNVSDNGIRCIVGPCPSYDGKILNRYAVKSLADYDLSEVEASDEQLMLAQEAASSEDGLMMAGRFVEVTGPGGSAQGIAASQFYLKIESMEPKMCFPTGCSGQICADSDVTTTCEWRPEYACYRSASCSVQRNGDCGWVMDNELKRCLARHAIGGVL
;
A
#
# COMPACT_ATOMS: atom_id res chain seq x y z
N MET A 1 -20.74 75.27 39.90
CA MET A 1 -19.56 74.86 40.70
C MET A 1 -20.04 74.27 42.02
N ARG A 2 -19.43 73.13 42.42
CA ARG A 2 -19.46 72.45 43.74
C ARG A 2 -20.79 71.78 44.16
N LYS A 3 -20.87 70.45 44.08
CA LYS A 3 -20.28 69.37 44.95
C LYS A 3 -21.08 69.26 46.25
N SER A 4 -21.90 68.22 46.47
CA SER A 4 -21.64 66.78 46.66
C SER A 4 -21.58 66.40 48.15
N LYS A 5 -22.08 65.16 48.38
CA LYS A 5 -21.84 64.22 49.50
C LYS A 5 -22.83 64.28 50.66
N LEU A 6 -23.20 63.18 51.33
CA LEU A 6 -23.08 61.71 51.15
C LEU A 6 -23.59 61.13 52.50
N ILE A 7 -24.64 60.31 52.56
CA ILE A 7 -24.86 59.41 53.71
C ILE A 7 -25.44 58.08 53.19
N CYS A 8 -24.88 57.00 53.74
CA CYS A 8 -24.93 55.60 53.34
C CYS A 8 -25.81 54.81 54.31
N ILE A 9 -26.75 53.98 53.84
CA ILE A 9 -27.32 52.86 54.63
C ILE A 9 -27.60 51.64 53.71
N THR A 10 -26.74 50.64 53.87
CA THR A 10 -26.93 49.17 53.91
C THR A 10 -28.08 48.51 53.12
N VAL A 11 -27.73 47.67 52.13
CA VAL A 11 -28.64 46.76 51.39
C VAL A 11 -28.28 45.30 51.72
N PHE A 12 -29.30 44.51 52.11
CA PHE A 12 -29.23 43.07 52.32
C PHE A 12 -29.60 42.34 51.02
N ILE A 13 -28.74 41.44 50.54
CA ILE A 13 -28.89 40.67 49.30
C ILE A 13 -29.62 39.36 49.62
N ILE A 14 -30.73 39.08 48.93
CA ILE A 14 -31.38 37.76 48.89
C ILE A 14 -31.29 37.25 47.45
N LEU A 15 -30.58 36.14 47.26
CA LEU A 15 -30.45 35.39 46.00
C LEU A 15 -31.73 34.58 45.73
N PHE A 16 -32.43 34.87 44.63
CA PHE A 16 -33.44 34.02 44.03
C PHE A 16 -32.89 33.43 42.71
N LEU A 17 -32.67 32.12 42.69
CA LEU A 17 -32.34 31.35 41.49
C LEU A 17 -33.63 30.95 40.77
N SER A 18 -33.96 31.61 39.65
CA SER A 18 -35.03 31.18 38.75
C SER A 18 -34.47 30.32 37.61
N ASN A 19 -34.91 29.06 37.57
CA ASN A 19 -34.64 28.05 36.54
C ASN A 19 -35.15 28.48 35.16
N PHE A 20 -34.23 28.73 34.22
CA PHE A 20 -34.53 28.81 32.79
C PHE A 20 -34.54 27.38 32.22
N SER A 21 -35.71 26.87 31.84
CA SER A 21 -35.82 25.63 31.05
C SER A 21 -35.68 25.95 29.57
N ALA A 22 -34.53 25.61 28.99
CA ALA A 22 -34.32 25.63 27.54
C ALA A 22 -35.10 24.48 26.90
N HIS A 23 -36.06 24.80 26.04
CA HIS A 23 -36.73 23.83 25.18
C HIS A 23 -35.79 23.47 24.00
N ALA A 24 -35.21 22.28 24.04
CA ALA A 24 -34.50 21.71 22.90
C ALA A 24 -35.52 21.19 21.87
N VAL A 25 -35.51 21.77 20.67
CA VAL A 25 -36.22 21.25 19.51
C VAL A 25 -35.48 20.02 19.03
N ASN A 26 -36.15 18.86 19.08
CA ASN A 26 -35.59 17.57 18.69
C ASN A 26 -35.96 17.31 17.22
N ASP A 27 -35.20 17.88 16.28
CA ASP A 27 -35.32 17.56 14.85
C ASP A 27 -34.80 16.15 14.62
N GLY A 28 -35.72 15.19 14.64
CA GLY A 28 -35.47 13.77 14.41
C GLY A 28 -35.12 13.42 12.97
N LEU A 29 -34.04 13.96 12.43
CA LEU A 29 -33.38 13.40 11.26
C LEU A 29 -32.75 12.07 11.69
N ASN A 30 -33.47 10.98 11.41
CA ASN A 30 -32.96 9.61 11.49
C ASN A 30 -31.88 9.39 10.42
N VAL A 31 -30.71 10.01 10.61
CA VAL A 31 -29.53 9.77 9.79
C VAL A 31 -28.96 8.44 10.27
N LYS A 32 -29.27 7.36 9.54
CA LYS A 32 -28.59 6.08 9.72
C LYS A 32 -27.08 6.34 9.69
N PRO A 33 -26.33 6.01 10.76
CA PRO A 33 -24.89 6.22 10.78
C PRO A 33 -24.29 5.57 9.54
N ALA A 34 -23.51 6.35 8.78
CA ALA A 34 -22.75 5.80 7.67
C ALA A 34 -21.93 4.63 8.21
N PRO A 35 -21.88 3.48 7.50
CA PRO A 35 -21.06 2.37 7.94
C PRO A 35 -19.63 2.87 8.17
N ILE A 36 -19.08 2.58 9.35
CA ILE A 36 -17.70 2.93 9.70
C ILE A 36 -16.79 2.11 8.79
N VAL A 37 -16.42 2.67 7.64
CA VAL A 37 -15.41 2.09 6.76
C VAL A 37 -14.07 2.56 7.35
N PRO A 38 -13.22 1.67 7.88
CA PRO A 38 -11.91 2.09 8.35
C PRO A 38 -11.17 2.73 7.18
N PRO A 39 -10.51 3.88 7.36
CA PRO A 39 -9.72 4.50 6.31
C PRO A 39 -8.63 3.52 5.92
N MET A 40 -8.72 2.96 4.70
CA MET A 40 -7.64 2.14 4.16
C MET A 40 -6.52 3.10 3.77
N SER A 41 -5.50 3.22 4.63
CA SER A 41 -4.31 4.02 4.32
C SER A 41 -3.61 3.51 3.06
N ILE A 42 -3.69 2.19 2.81
CA ILE A 42 -3.25 1.50 1.60
C ILE A 42 -4.24 0.35 1.33
N ALA A 43 -4.62 0.15 0.06
CA ALA A 43 -5.51 -0.94 -0.38
C ALA A 43 -5.14 -1.44 -1.79
N TYR A 44 -5.77 -2.54 -2.19
CA TYR A 44 -5.65 -3.13 -3.52
C TYR A 44 -6.82 -2.74 -4.41
N PHE A 45 -6.54 -2.33 -5.65
CA PHE A 45 -7.52 -1.81 -6.60
C PHE A 45 -7.36 -2.44 -7.98
N THR A 46 -8.49 -2.64 -8.66
CA THR A 46 -8.53 -2.74 -10.12
C THR A 46 -8.90 -1.38 -10.71
N LEU A 47 -8.48 -1.13 -11.94
CA LEU A 47 -8.74 0.12 -12.66
C LEU A 47 -9.59 -0.12 -13.91
N LYS A 48 -10.39 0.89 -14.25
CA LYS A 48 -10.96 1.07 -15.58
C LYS A 48 -10.68 2.49 -16.07
N PRO A 49 -10.25 2.69 -17.32
CA PRO A 49 -10.09 4.03 -17.87
C PRO A 49 -11.42 4.78 -17.94
N ASP A 50 -11.39 6.08 -17.68
CA ASP A 50 -12.53 6.95 -17.89
C ASP A 50 -12.54 7.49 -19.33
N PHE A 51 -13.45 6.95 -20.17
CA PHE A 51 -13.60 7.35 -21.57
C PHE A 51 -14.54 8.55 -21.80
N ARG A 52 -15.02 9.22 -20.74
CA ARG A 52 -15.86 10.41 -20.89
C ARG A 52 -15.07 11.52 -21.58
N LYS A 53 -15.68 12.16 -22.59
CA LYS A 53 -15.07 13.26 -23.36
C LYS A 53 -15.45 14.61 -22.74
N CYS A 54 -14.53 15.22 -22.00
CA CYS A 54 -14.66 16.53 -21.37
C CYS A 54 -13.25 17.08 -21.01
N ILE A 55 -13.18 18.18 -20.26
CA ILE A 55 -11.91 18.81 -19.90
C ILE A 55 -11.20 18.02 -18.77
N THR A 56 -9.97 17.57 -19.00
CA THR A 56 -9.11 17.01 -17.93
C THR A 56 -8.87 18.08 -16.86
N PRO A 57 -8.94 17.77 -15.55
CA PRO A 57 -9.08 16.46 -14.89
C PRO A 57 -10.50 16.15 -14.39
N VAL A 58 -11.54 16.71 -15.02
CA VAL A 58 -12.95 16.44 -14.66
C VAL A 58 -13.42 15.09 -15.24
N CYS A 59 -12.81 14.69 -16.35
CA CYS A 59 -12.87 13.34 -16.90
C CYS A 59 -11.53 13.01 -17.57
N GLY A 60 -11.39 11.75 -17.97
CA GLY A 60 -10.07 11.15 -18.14
C GLY A 60 -9.53 10.72 -16.78
N GLY A 61 -8.47 9.91 -16.77
CA GLY A 61 -8.04 9.22 -15.56
C GLY A 61 -8.78 7.89 -15.40
N TRP A 62 -9.24 7.59 -14.17
CA TRP A 62 -9.57 6.21 -13.80
C TRP A 62 -10.80 6.10 -12.89
N PHE A 63 -11.56 5.02 -13.08
CA PHE A 63 -12.45 4.47 -12.08
C PHE A 63 -11.72 3.37 -11.30
N VAL A 64 -11.55 3.59 -10.00
CA VAL A 64 -10.89 2.65 -9.07
C VAL A 64 -11.93 1.79 -8.35
N SER A 65 -11.68 0.48 -8.25
CA SER A 65 -12.51 -0.47 -7.49
C SER A 65 -11.66 -1.19 -6.44
N ALA A 66 -12.01 -1.08 -5.16
CA ALA A 66 -11.34 -1.84 -4.11
C ALA A 66 -11.72 -3.34 -4.21
N VAL A 67 -10.75 -4.22 -4.48
CA VAL A 67 -11.02 -5.66 -4.63
C VAL A 67 -11.60 -6.24 -3.33
N ASN A 68 -12.45 -7.27 -3.45
CA ASN A 68 -13.14 -7.94 -2.34
C ASN A 68 -14.00 -7.03 -1.44
N ARG A 69 -14.32 -5.81 -1.88
CA ARG A 69 -15.19 -4.85 -1.18
C ARG A 69 -16.38 -4.49 -2.07
N LYS A 70 -17.58 -4.47 -1.47
CA LYS A 70 -18.79 -4.02 -2.17
C LYS A 70 -18.82 -2.51 -2.35
N VAL A 71 -18.31 -1.77 -1.38
CA VAL A 71 -18.15 -0.32 -1.37
C VAL A 71 -16.92 0.05 -0.55
N PHE A 72 -16.36 1.23 -0.80
CA PHE A 72 -15.26 1.81 -0.04
C PHE A 72 -15.33 3.35 -0.08
N GLN A 73 -14.58 4.00 0.81
CA GLN A 73 -14.57 5.46 0.90
C GLN A 73 -13.66 6.06 -0.19
N CYS A 74 -14.20 7.00 -0.96
CA CYS A 74 -13.51 7.79 -1.97
C CYS A 74 -12.74 8.96 -1.34
N SER A 75 -11.92 9.63 -2.15
CA SER A 75 -11.10 10.78 -1.71
C SER A 75 -11.93 12.00 -1.28
N ASP A 76 -13.17 12.11 -1.75
CA ASP A 76 -14.15 13.13 -1.37
C ASP A 76 -14.98 12.74 -0.11
N GLY A 77 -14.69 11.59 0.50
CA GLY A 77 -15.42 11.05 1.66
C GLY A 77 -16.70 10.30 1.31
N SER A 78 -17.13 10.30 0.04
CA SER A 78 -18.29 9.50 -0.39
C SER A 78 -18.01 8.00 -0.33
N VAL A 79 -19.03 7.16 -0.15
CA VAL A 79 -18.89 5.70 -0.12
C VAL A 79 -19.52 5.12 -1.38
N LYS A 80 -18.71 4.54 -2.26
CA LYS A 80 -19.13 4.05 -3.58
C LYS A 80 -18.53 2.69 -3.91
N LYS A 81 -19.07 2.04 -4.94
CA LYS A 81 -18.49 0.81 -5.52
C LYS A 81 -17.22 1.11 -6.32
N GLU A 82 -17.26 2.22 -7.05
CA GLU A 82 -16.19 2.76 -7.88
C GLU A 82 -15.99 4.24 -7.54
N CYS A 83 -14.75 4.67 -7.36
CA CYS A 83 -14.40 6.08 -7.16
C CYS A 83 -13.70 6.62 -8.41
N TYR A 84 -13.99 7.86 -8.77
CA TYR A 84 -13.30 8.54 -9.85
C TYR A 84 -12.01 9.20 -9.34
N VAL A 85 -10.90 9.02 -10.07
CA VAL A 85 -9.65 9.75 -9.88
C VAL A 85 -9.23 10.40 -11.20
N GLY A 86 -8.92 11.70 -11.13
CA GLY A 86 -8.54 12.48 -12.32
C GLY A 86 -7.07 12.34 -12.70
N ALA A 87 -6.24 11.80 -11.80
CA ALA A 87 -4.83 11.57 -12.04
C ALA A 87 -4.29 10.39 -11.21
N GLU A 88 -3.19 9.81 -11.70
CA GLU A 88 -2.33 8.88 -10.96
C GLU A 88 -0.96 9.48 -10.64
N LYS A 89 -0.37 9.05 -9.52
CA LYS A 89 1.04 9.23 -9.20
C LYS A 89 1.67 7.85 -9.00
N ILE A 90 2.53 7.44 -9.94
CA ILE A 90 3.34 6.23 -9.81
C ILE A 90 4.50 6.54 -8.86
N SER A 91 4.52 5.86 -7.70
CA SER A 91 5.55 6.02 -6.66
C SER A 91 6.34 4.72 -6.46
N ILE A 92 6.38 3.87 -7.49
CA ILE A 92 7.19 2.65 -7.52
C ILE A 92 8.63 3.08 -7.83
N VAL A 93 9.56 2.77 -6.93
CA VAL A 93 10.96 3.17 -7.05
C VAL A 93 11.65 2.30 -8.11
N GLY A 94 12.47 2.92 -8.96
CA GLY A 94 13.35 2.21 -9.91
C GLY A 94 12.71 1.80 -11.24
N LEU A 95 11.45 2.15 -11.51
CA LEU A 95 10.87 1.90 -12.83
C LEU A 95 11.50 2.81 -13.88
N SER A 96 11.96 2.23 -14.99
CA SER A 96 12.40 3.01 -16.16
C SER A 96 11.21 3.67 -16.85
N ASP A 97 11.47 4.69 -17.68
CA ASP A 97 10.41 5.36 -18.47
C ASP A 97 9.63 4.39 -19.36
N VAL A 98 10.30 3.33 -19.84
CA VAL A 98 9.68 2.25 -20.63
C VAL A 98 8.70 1.46 -19.77
N GLN A 99 9.11 1.03 -18.58
CA GLN A 99 8.24 0.29 -17.65
C GLN A 99 7.06 1.15 -17.16
N VAL A 100 7.27 2.45 -16.98
CA VAL A 100 6.19 3.40 -16.68
C VAL A 100 5.19 3.48 -17.84
N ALA A 101 5.67 3.49 -19.09
CA ALA A 101 4.80 3.49 -20.27
C ALA A 101 4.02 2.18 -20.42
N GLU A 102 4.66 1.03 -20.19
CA GLU A 102 4.05 -0.29 -20.19
C GLU A 102 2.97 -0.42 -19.12
N LEU A 103 3.26 -0.01 -17.88
CA LEU A 103 2.28 0.02 -16.79
C LEU A 103 1.08 0.88 -17.19
N ARG A 104 1.29 2.09 -17.73
CA ARG A 104 0.18 2.95 -18.19
C ARG A 104 -0.62 2.32 -19.33
N GLN A 105 0.00 1.57 -20.23
CA GLN A 105 -0.71 0.83 -21.28
C GLN A 105 -1.58 -0.27 -20.66
N ALA A 106 -1.03 -1.08 -19.77
CA ALA A 106 -1.78 -2.12 -19.07
C ALA A 106 -2.93 -1.54 -18.22
N MET A 107 -2.74 -0.36 -17.61
CA MET A 107 -3.81 0.37 -16.93
C MET A 107 -4.96 0.72 -17.88
N ARG A 108 -4.66 1.21 -19.10
CA ARG A 108 -5.69 1.50 -20.12
C ARG A 108 -6.44 0.25 -20.56
N GLU A 109 -5.78 -0.89 -20.57
CA GLU A 109 -6.36 -2.18 -20.92
C GLU A 109 -7.07 -2.86 -19.73
N SER A 110 -7.09 -2.23 -18.55
CA SER A 110 -7.64 -2.79 -17.31
C SER A 110 -6.96 -4.10 -16.87
N ARG A 111 -5.68 -4.26 -17.23
CA ARG A 111 -4.83 -5.45 -16.99
C ARG A 111 -3.91 -5.31 -15.79
N VAL A 112 -4.32 -4.54 -14.79
CA VAL A 112 -3.50 -4.23 -13.61
C VAL A 112 -4.24 -4.53 -12.31
N LEU A 113 -3.49 -5.06 -11.36
CA LEU A 113 -3.80 -4.96 -9.94
C LEU A 113 -2.85 -3.94 -9.33
N ILE A 114 -3.37 -3.02 -8.54
CA ILE A 114 -2.58 -1.93 -7.94
C ILE A 114 -2.71 -1.99 -6.44
N GLN A 115 -1.61 -1.78 -5.73
CA GLN A 115 -1.63 -1.43 -4.32
C GLN A 115 -1.30 0.05 -4.19
N GLY A 116 -2.15 0.79 -3.49
CA GLY A 116 -2.02 2.23 -3.45
C GLY A 116 -2.95 2.86 -2.43
N ARG A 117 -3.07 4.19 -2.50
CA ARG A 117 -4.02 4.94 -1.68
C ARG A 117 -4.70 6.03 -2.49
N LEU A 118 -5.92 6.35 -2.08
CA LEU A 118 -6.62 7.52 -2.58
C LEU A 118 -6.21 8.76 -1.78
N SER A 119 -5.96 9.84 -2.50
CA SER A 119 -5.67 11.16 -1.97
C SER A 119 -6.52 12.18 -2.74
N SER A 120 -6.49 13.43 -2.31
CA SER A 120 -7.08 14.54 -3.05
C SER A 120 -5.99 15.54 -3.44
N ILE A 121 -6.05 16.05 -4.67
CA ILE A 121 -5.29 17.23 -5.12
C ILE A 121 -6.31 18.18 -5.72
N VAL A 122 -6.27 19.46 -5.29
CA VAL A 122 -7.00 20.61 -5.86
C VAL A 122 -8.20 20.21 -6.75
N ASN A 123 -9.35 19.94 -6.11
CA ASN A 123 -10.66 19.64 -6.73
C ASN A 123 -10.85 18.26 -7.39
N TYR A 124 -9.88 17.34 -7.36
CA TYR A 124 -10.06 15.97 -7.86
C TYR A 124 -9.35 14.91 -7.03
N GLY A 125 -9.77 13.65 -7.23
CA GLY A 125 -9.12 12.48 -6.61
C GLY A 125 -7.81 12.12 -7.30
N LEU A 126 -6.81 11.77 -6.50
CA LEU A 126 -5.51 11.26 -6.93
C LEU A 126 -5.35 9.81 -6.45
N LEU A 127 -4.93 8.92 -7.34
CA LEU A 127 -4.45 7.59 -6.97
C LEU A 127 -2.91 7.61 -6.83
N VAL A 128 -2.41 7.37 -5.62
CA VAL A 128 -0.96 7.17 -5.40
C VAL A 128 -0.68 5.66 -5.45
N ILE A 129 0.09 5.24 -6.44
CA ILE A 129 0.43 3.83 -6.72
C ILE A 129 1.75 3.51 -6.02
N HIS A 130 1.72 2.51 -5.14
CA HIS A 130 2.90 2.04 -4.41
C HIS A 130 3.48 0.76 -4.99
N ASN A 131 2.62 -0.14 -5.48
CA ASN A 131 3.01 -1.35 -6.21
C ASN A 131 1.99 -1.64 -7.31
N ALA A 132 2.43 -2.31 -8.38
CA ALA A 132 1.58 -2.73 -9.48
C ALA A 132 1.95 -4.14 -9.93
N TRP A 133 0.94 -4.90 -10.36
CA TRP A 133 1.08 -6.21 -10.95
C TRP A 133 0.31 -6.27 -12.28
N LEU A 134 0.86 -6.93 -13.28
CA LEU A 134 0.28 -7.14 -14.61
C LEU A 134 -0.46 -8.47 -14.65
N SER A 135 -1.66 -8.51 -15.26
CA SER A 135 -2.36 -9.76 -15.49
C SER A 135 -1.60 -10.65 -16.47
N ALA A 136 -1.67 -11.96 -16.26
CA ALA A 136 -1.02 -12.93 -17.13
C ALA A 136 -1.63 -12.94 -18.55
N SER A 137 -2.94 -12.70 -18.64
CA SER A 137 -3.69 -12.68 -19.90
C SER A 137 -4.62 -11.47 -20.01
N ASP A 138 -5.29 -11.36 -21.16
CA ASP A 138 -6.32 -10.35 -21.42
C ASP A 138 -7.69 -10.72 -20.83
N GLN A 139 -7.81 -11.91 -20.23
CA GLN A 139 -9.05 -12.37 -19.63
C GLN A 139 -9.37 -11.57 -18.35
N SER A 140 -10.63 -11.18 -18.23
CA SER A 140 -11.10 -10.44 -17.05
C SER A 140 -11.09 -11.35 -15.81
N PRO A 141 -10.57 -10.87 -14.67
CA PRO A 141 -10.55 -11.64 -13.44
C PRO A 141 -11.95 -11.86 -12.88
N SER A 142 -12.16 -12.99 -12.21
CA SER A 142 -13.40 -13.29 -11.49
C SER A 142 -13.13 -13.91 -10.12
N GLY A 143 -14.12 -13.82 -9.22
CA GLY A 143 -14.03 -14.40 -7.88
C GLY A 143 -13.29 -13.51 -6.87
N VAL A 144 -12.65 -14.16 -5.90
CA VAL A 144 -11.96 -13.51 -4.78
C VAL A 144 -10.51 -13.23 -5.15
N PHE A 145 -10.03 -12.04 -4.82
CA PHE A 145 -8.61 -11.70 -4.96
C PHE A 145 -7.84 -12.14 -3.72
N VAL A 146 -6.77 -12.89 -3.90
CA VAL A 146 -5.91 -13.39 -2.81
C VAL A 146 -4.44 -13.16 -3.14
N ASN A 147 -3.62 -13.03 -2.11
CA ASN A 147 -2.19 -13.24 -2.18
C ASN A 147 -1.91 -14.66 -1.65
N VAL A 148 -1.32 -15.51 -2.48
CA VAL A 148 -0.92 -16.88 -2.13
C VAL A 148 0.58 -16.90 -1.87
N SER A 149 0.98 -17.39 -0.70
CA SER A 149 2.39 -17.53 -0.32
C SER A 149 2.63 -18.89 0.32
N ASP A 150 3.75 -19.54 -0.01
CA ASP A 150 4.22 -20.76 0.66
C ASP A 150 4.44 -20.51 2.15
N ASN A 151 3.89 -21.38 3.00
CA ASN A 151 3.99 -21.28 4.46
C ASN A 151 4.98 -22.30 5.07
N GLY A 152 5.66 -23.09 4.23
CA GLY A 152 6.68 -24.06 4.60
C GLY A 152 6.14 -25.42 5.08
N ILE A 153 4.82 -25.62 5.19
CA ILE A 153 4.25 -26.91 5.58
C ILE A 153 4.46 -27.92 4.45
N ARG A 154 4.89 -29.13 4.81
CA ARG A 154 5.07 -30.28 3.90
C ARG A 154 4.58 -31.55 4.59
N CYS A 155 3.73 -32.34 3.94
CA CYS A 155 3.20 -33.59 4.49
C CYS A 155 3.63 -34.80 3.69
N ILE A 156 3.59 -35.97 4.33
CA ILE A 156 3.86 -37.26 3.68
C ILE A 156 2.67 -37.69 2.80
N VAL A 157 1.44 -37.40 3.24
CA VAL A 157 0.21 -37.78 2.54
C VAL A 157 -0.67 -36.54 2.36
N GLY A 158 -0.91 -36.15 1.10
CA GLY A 158 -1.69 -34.97 0.75
C GLY A 158 -3.22 -35.19 0.80
N PRO A 159 -4.02 -34.11 0.77
CA PRO A 159 -3.63 -32.73 0.42
C PRO A 159 -2.95 -31.96 1.56
N CYS A 160 -1.85 -31.28 1.25
CA CYS A 160 -1.01 -30.59 2.23
C CYS A 160 -1.34 -29.11 2.30
N PRO A 161 -1.71 -28.51 3.45
CA PRO A 161 -1.96 -27.06 3.57
C PRO A 161 -0.67 -26.19 3.48
N SER A 162 0.08 -26.32 2.39
CA SER A 162 1.40 -25.73 2.16
C SER A 162 1.37 -24.23 1.86
N TYR A 163 0.19 -23.62 1.68
CA TYR A 163 0.07 -22.23 1.27
C TYR A 163 -0.91 -21.45 2.15
N ASP A 164 -0.59 -20.17 2.34
CA ASP A 164 -1.48 -19.19 2.95
C ASP A 164 -2.11 -18.32 1.85
N GLY A 165 -3.44 -18.35 1.75
CA GLY A 165 -4.24 -17.47 0.89
C GLY A 165 -4.78 -16.27 1.66
N LYS A 166 -4.05 -15.15 1.65
CA LYS A 166 -4.48 -13.88 2.28
C LYS A 166 -5.49 -13.18 1.37
N ILE A 167 -6.72 -12.99 1.85
CA ILE A 167 -7.77 -12.32 1.08
C ILE A 167 -7.50 -10.82 1.03
N LEU A 168 -7.27 -10.27 -0.17
CA LEU A 168 -6.90 -8.86 -0.33
C LEU A 168 -7.99 -7.93 0.22
N ASN A 169 -7.57 -6.81 0.81
CA ASN A 169 -8.43 -5.83 1.49
C ASN A 169 -9.31 -6.40 2.61
N ARG A 170 -9.01 -7.60 3.15
CA ARG A 170 -9.74 -8.23 4.25
C ARG A 170 -8.75 -8.77 5.28
N TYR A 171 -9.16 -8.81 6.54
CA TYR A 171 -8.40 -9.46 7.61
C TYR A 171 -8.72 -10.96 7.65
N ALA A 172 -8.55 -11.66 6.53
CA ALA A 172 -8.90 -13.08 6.42
C ALA A 172 -7.80 -13.84 5.68
N VAL A 173 -7.42 -14.99 6.23
CA VAL A 173 -6.43 -15.90 5.65
C VAL A 173 -7.08 -17.28 5.54
N LYS A 174 -6.81 -17.99 4.44
CA LYS A 174 -7.20 -19.37 4.21
C LYS A 174 -5.96 -20.23 4.11
N SER A 175 -6.00 -21.41 4.71
CA SER A 175 -4.97 -22.41 4.49
C SER A 175 -5.33 -23.19 3.24
N LEU A 176 -4.43 -23.21 2.27
CA LEU A 176 -4.65 -23.74 0.93
C LEU A 176 -3.70 -24.91 0.71
N ALA A 177 -4.25 -26.00 0.18
CA ALA A 177 -3.47 -27.16 -0.18
C ALA A 177 -2.88 -27.09 -1.59
N ASP A 178 -3.51 -26.29 -2.44
CA ASP A 178 -3.10 -26.10 -3.82
C ASP A 178 -3.60 -24.75 -4.34
N TYR A 179 -2.90 -24.23 -5.35
CA TYR A 179 -3.36 -23.15 -6.21
C TYR A 179 -3.23 -23.57 -7.68
N ASP A 180 -4.35 -23.68 -8.35
CA ASP A 180 -4.41 -24.16 -9.72
C ASP A 180 -4.42 -22.98 -10.69
N LEU A 181 -3.43 -22.94 -11.59
CA LEU A 181 -3.27 -21.91 -12.63
C LEU A 181 -3.65 -22.41 -14.03
N SER A 182 -4.06 -23.67 -14.18
CA SER A 182 -4.23 -24.34 -15.47
C SER A 182 -5.30 -23.72 -16.37
N GLU A 183 -6.28 -23.03 -15.78
CA GLU A 183 -7.36 -22.35 -16.50
C GLU A 183 -6.99 -20.93 -16.94
N VAL A 184 -5.78 -20.44 -16.61
CA VAL A 184 -5.30 -19.11 -17.03
C VAL A 184 -4.51 -19.25 -18.33
N GLU A 185 -4.90 -18.48 -19.34
CA GLU A 185 -4.19 -18.39 -20.63
C GLU A 185 -2.84 -17.66 -20.49
N ALA A 186 -1.86 -18.32 -19.87
CA ALA A 186 -0.53 -17.79 -19.61
C ALA A 186 0.55 -18.53 -20.41
N SER A 187 1.67 -17.85 -20.69
CA SER A 187 2.87 -18.49 -21.24
C SER A 187 3.59 -19.33 -20.19
N ASP A 188 4.41 -20.28 -20.64
CA ASP A 188 5.26 -21.10 -19.75
C ASP A 188 6.18 -20.22 -18.87
N GLU A 189 6.68 -19.12 -19.42
CA GLU A 189 7.49 -18.14 -18.69
C GLU A 189 6.68 -17.49 -17.57
N GLN A 190 5.44 -17.07 -17.84
CA GLN A 190 4.57 -16.47 -16.83
C GLN A 190 4.19 -17.47 -15.74
N LEU A 191 3.96 -18.75 -16.08
CA LEU A 191 3.69 -19.82 -15.12
C LEU A 191 4.89 -20.07 -14.19
N MET A 192 6.11 -20.05 -14.75
CA MET A 192 7.34 -20.15 -13.97
C MET A 192 7.50 -18.97 -13.00
N LEU A 193 7.30 -17.74 -13.48
CA LEU A 193 7.34 -16.52 -12.65
C LEU A 193 6.25 -16.54 -11.57
N ALA A 194 5.07 -17.10 -11.86
CA ALA A 194 4.01 -17.22 -10.87
C ALA A 194 4.38 -18.19 -9.73
N GLN A 195 5.03 -19.31 -10.08
CA GLN A 195 5.54 -20.27 -9.10
C GLN A 195 6.63 -19.66 -8.22
N GLU A 196 7.53 -18.88 -8.82
CA GLU A 196 8.56 -18.13 -8.09
C GLU A 196 7.92 -17.11 -7.14
N ALA A 197 6.96 -16.33 -7.61
CA ALA A 197 6.24 -15.36 -6.79
C ALA A 197 5.48 -16.01 -5.62
N ALA A 198 4.84 -17.17 -5.83
CA ALA A 198 4.17 -17.91 -4.76
C ALA A 198 5.14 -18.41 -3.68
N SER A 199 6.41 -18.62 -4.06
CA SER A 199 7.47 -19.09 -3.16
C SER A 199 8.25 -17.93 -2.52
N SER A 200 8.04 -16.69 -2.98
CA SER A 200 8.71 -15.50 -2.47
C SER A 200 7.95 -14.87 -1.28
N GLU A 201 8.59 -13.93 -0.59
CA GLU A 201 7.95 -13.20 0.51
C GLU A 201 6.78 -12.30 0.05
N ASP A 202 6.83 -11.85 -1.22
CA ASP A 202 5.78 -11.01 -1.82
C ASP A 202 4.50 -11.79 -2.12
N GLY A 203 4.62 -13.10 -2.39
CA GLY A 203 3.52 -13.98 -2.76
C GLY A 203 2.95 -13.71 -4.17
N LEU A 204 2.15 -14.66 -4.65
CA LEU A 204 1.45 -14.57 -5.92
C LEU A 204 0.08 -13.90 -5.74
N MET A 205 -0.14 -12.81 -6.45
CA MET A 205 -1.46 -12.18 -6.52
C MET A 205 -2.34 -12.91 -7.53
N MET A 206 -3.55 -13.31 -7.15
CA MET A 206 -4.47 -13.99 -8.06
C MET A 206 -5.94 -13.70 -7.76
N ALA A 207 -6.79 -13.87 -8.76
CA ALA A 207 -8.24 -13.85 -8.64
C ALA A 207 -8.81 -15.23 -8.97
N GLY A 208 -9.67 -15.77 -8.14
CA GLY A 208 -10.17 -17.12 -8.36
C GLY A 208 -11.32 -17.54 -7.46
N ARG A 209 -11.64 -18.83 -7.50
CA ARG A 209 -12.66 -19.45 -6.65
C ARG A 209 -12.02 -20.51 -5.78
N PHE A 210 -12.44 -20.59 -4.52
CA PHE A 210 -12.02 -21.69 -3.66
C PHE A 210 -12.62 -23.01 -4.15
N VAL A 211 -11.82 -24.06 -4.09
CA VAL A 211 -12.18 -25.42 -4.51
C VAL A 211 -11.83 -26.42 -3.42
N GLU A 212 -12.35 -27.64 -3.55
CA GLU A 212 -11.94 -28.76 -2.71
C GLU A 212 -10.88 -29.57 -3.46
N VAL A 213 -9.77 -29.87 -2.79
CA VAL A 213 -8.70 -30.72 -3.25
C VAL A 213 -8.77 -32.01 -2.43
N THR A 214 -8.85 -33.16 -3.10
CA THR A 214 -8.99 -34.46 -2.44
C THR A 214 -7.81 -35.37 -2.76
N GLY A 215 -7.34 -36.13 -1.79
CA GLY A 215 -6.26 -37.09 -1.91
C GLY A 215 -6.32 -38.18 -0.84
N PRO A 216 -5.31 -39.06 -0.75
CA PRO A 216 -5.31 -40.18 0.20
C PRO A 216 -5.37 -39.75 1.68
N GLY A 217 -4.96 -38.52 1.99
CA GLY A 217 -5.02 -37.91 3.32
C GLY A 217 -6.33 -37.20 3.64
N GLY A 218 -7.34 -37.30 2.76
CA GLY A 218 -8.65 -36.66 2.91
C GLY A 218 -8.84 -35.49 1.95
N SER A 219 -9.53 -34.45 2.39
CA SER A 219 -9.85 -33.27 1.59
C SER A 219 -9.39 -32.00 2.28
N ALA A 220 -8.93 -31.04 1.49
CA ALA A 220 -8.53 -29.72 1.96
C ALA A 220 -9.00 -28.65 0.97
N GLN A 221 -8.91 -27.39 1.38
CA GLN A 221 -9.27 -26.26 0.53
C GLN A 221 -8.13 -25.93 -0.44
N GLY A 222 -8.43 -25.71 -1.71
CA GLY A 222 -7.52 -25.11 -2.69
C GLY A 222 -8.15 -23.85 -3.30
N ILE A 223 -7.48 -23.28 -4.30
CA ILE A 223 -8.04 -22.18 -5.10
C ILE A 223 -7.74 -22.41 -6.59
N ALA A 224 -8.75 -22.26 -7.43
CA ALA A 224 -8.58 -22.27 -8.89
C ALA A 224 -8.58 -20.83 -9.41
N ALA A 225 -7.50 -20.46 -10.10
CA ALA A 225 -7.31 -19.15 -10.69
C ALA A 225 -8.24 -18.93 -11.89
N SER A 226 -8.76 -17.71 -12.00
CA SER A 226 -9.27 -17.16 -13.25
C SER A 226 -8.31 -16.13 -13.87
N GLN A 227 -7.36 -15.64 -13.06
CA GLN A 227 -6.29 -14.74 -13.47
C GLN A 227 -5.23 -14.73 -12.36
N PHE A 228 -3.96 -14.55 -12.73
CA PHE A 228 -2.88 -14.20 -11.79
C PHE A 228 -2.15 -12.95 -12.25
N TYR A 229 -1.42 -12.33 -11.32
CA TYR A 229 -0.75 -11.07 -11.56
C TYR A 229 0.71 -11.13 -11.12
N LEU A 230 1.60 -10.76 -12.05
CA LEU A 230 3.04 -10.72 -11.82
C LEU A 230 3.48 -9.29 -11.51
N LYS A 231 4.34 -9.14 -10.50
CA LYS A 231 4.77 -7.84 -10.00
C LYS A 231 5.59 -7.12 -11.08
N ILE A 232 5.36 -5.83 -11.26
CA ILE A 232 6.27 -5.01 -12.05
C ILE A 232 7.43 -4.65 -11.12
N GLU A 233 8.58 -5.24 -11.38
CA GLU A 233 9.82 -4.93 -10.68
C GLU A 233 10.69 -4.00 -11.55
N SER A 234 11.55 -3.21 -10.92
CA SER A 234 12.53 -2.42 -11.66
C SER A 234 13.45 -3.34 -12.46
N MET A 235 13.47 -3.20 -13.79
CA MET A 235 14.40 -3.96 -14.64
C MET A 235 15.79 -3.36 -14.66
N GLU A 236 15.96 -2.14 -14.16
CA GLU A 236 17.28 -1.56 -13.98
C GLU A 236 17.98 -2.28 -12.82
N PRO A 237 19.18 -2.86 -13.02
CA PRO A 237 19.99 -3.30 -11.91
C PRO A 237 20.20 -2.08 -11.00
N LYS A 238 19.71 -2.15 -9.77
CA LYS A 238 19.93 -1.08 -8.78
C LYS A 238 21.42 -0.84 -8.66
N MET A 239 21.91 0.24 -9.27
CA MET A 239 23.30 0.64 -9.19
C MET A 239 23.47 1.43 -7.92
N CYS A 240 23.95 0.78 -6.86
CA CYS A 240 24.25 1.45 -5.62
C CYS A 240 25.59 2.18 -5.74
N PHE A 241 25.63 3.44 -5.31
CA PHE A 241 26.86 4.22 -5.24
C PHE A 241 26.90 5.10 -3.99
N PRO A 242 28.10 5.48 -3.52
CA PRO A 242 28.27 6.45 -2.45
C PRO A 242 27.72 7.82 -2.85
N THR A 243 26.87 8.40 -2.02
CA THR A 243 26.25 9.72 -2.15
C THR A 243 26.16 10.40 -0.76
N GLY A 244 25.47 11.54 -0.65
CA GLY A 244 25.59 12.44 0.50
C GLY A 244 26.80 13.37 0.36
N CYS A 245 26.73 14.56 0.95
CA CYS A 245 27.78 15.57 0.78
C CYS A 245 29.16 15.10 1.28
N SER A 246 29.19 14.17 2.25
CA SER A 246 30.41 13.58 2.81
C SER A 246 30.65 12.13 2.36
N GLY A 247 29.88 11.63 1.38
CA GLY A 247 29.97 10.24 0.91
C GLY A 247 29.52 9.20 1.95
N GLN A 248 28.67 9.60 2.90
CA GLN A 248 28.27 8.78 4.03
C GLN A 248 27.01 7.93 3.77
N ILE A 249 26.31 8.17 2.65
CA ILE A 249 25.09 7.45 2.28
C ILE A 249 25.41 6.52 1.11
N CYS A 250 24.92 5.29 1.15
CA CYS A 250 24.93 4.39 -0.01
C CYS A 250 23.48 4.29 -0.51
N ALA A 251 23.23 4.71 -1.75
CA ALA A 251 21.89 4.75 -2.33
C ALA A 251 21.93 4.44 -3.85
N ASP A 252 20.76 4.23 -4.44
CA ASP A 252 20.52 4.06 -5.89
C ASP A 252 20.19 5.40 -6.59
N SER A 253 20.32 6.51 -5.87
CA SER A 253 20.03 7.87 -6.35
C SER A 253 20.89 8.89 -5.62
N ASP A 254 20.98 10.12 -6.15
CA ASP A 254 21.72 11.20 -5.50
C ASP A 254 20.95 11.71 -4.28
N VAL A 255 21.53 11.53 -3.08
CA VAL A 255 20.97 11.99 -1.82
C VAL A 255 21.75 13.22 -1.37
N THR A 256 21.07 14.37 -1.39
CA THR A 256 21.64 15.59 -0.81
C THR A 256 21.43 15.60 0.70
N THR A 257 22.53 15.59 1.45
CA THR A 257 22.55 15.79 2.91
C THR A 257 23.14 17.15 3.26
N THR A 258 23.06 17.54 4.52
CA THR A 258 23.94 18.61 5.03
C THR A 258 25.41 18.21 4.83
N CYS A 259 26.28 19.18 4.59
CA CYS A 259 27.73 18.99 4.46
C CYS A 259 28.45 18.95 5.82
N GLU A 260 27.78 18.39 6.84
CA GLU A 260 28.41 18.11 8.12
C GLU A 260 29.42 16.97 7.94
N TRP A 261 30.62 17.17 8.48
CA TRP A 261 31.65 16.14 8.51
C TRP A 261 31.73 15.52 9.90
N ARG A 262 31.66 14.19 9.97
CA ARG A 262 31.93 13.42 11.18
C ARG A 262 33.08 12.43 10.94
N PRO A 263 33.95 12.18 11.95
CA PRO A 263 35.10 11.28 11.79
C PRO A 263 34.74 9.88 11.27
N GLU A 264 33.60 9.32 11.70
CA GLU A 264 33.13 8.01 11.27
C GLU A 264 32.82 7.91 9.78
N TYR A 265 32.56 9.03 9.09
CA TYR A 265 32.31 9.02 7.65
C TYR A 265 33.54 8.64 6.83
N ALA A 266 34.74 8.80 7.39
CA ALA A 266 35.97 8.33 6.77
C ALA A 266 35.96 6.80 6.54
N CYS A 267 35.24 6.04 7.37
CA CYS A 267 35.12 4.59 7.24
C CYS A 267 34.40 4.15 5.96
N TYR A 268 33.53 5.00 5.39
CA TYR A 268 32.75 4.66 4.21
C TYR A 268 33.53 4.84 2.89
N ARG A 269 34.66 5.55 2.90
CA ARG A 269 35.44 5.83 1.68
C ARG A 269 36.01 4.57 1.00
N SER A 270 36.33 3.54 1.77
CA SER A 270 36.82 2.24 1.28
C SER A 270 35.78 1.13 1.39
N ALA A 271 34.59 1.44 1.91
CA ALA A 271 33.53 0.46 2.08
C ALA A 271 32.87 0.12 0.73
N SER A 272 32.39 -1.11 0.59
CA SER A 272 31.60 -1.50 -0.57
C SER A 272 30.16 -1.02 -0.41
N CYS A 273 29.62 -0.36 -1.44
CA CYS A 273 28.24 0.06 -1.54
C CYS A 273 27.54 -0.82 -2.59
N SER A 274 26.53 -1.60 -2.17
CA SER A 274 25.86 -2.57 -3.03
C SER A 274 24.41 -2.81 -2.60
N VAL A 275 23.65 -3.50 -3.44
CA VAL A 275 22.31 -3.99 -3.09
C VAL A 275 22.45 -5.00 -1.95
N GLN A 276 21.62 -4.85 -0.92
CA GLN A 276 21.56 -5.71 0.24
C GLN A 276 20.51 -6.81 0.04
N ARG A 277 20.46 -7.80 0.95
CA ARG A 277 19.51 -8.93 0.84
C ARG A 277 18.03 -8.52 0.83
N ASN A 278 17.70 -7.37 1.41
CA ASN A 278 16.35 -6.82 1.44
C ASN A 278 16.00 -6.02 0.16
N GLY A 279 16.91 -5.98 -0.82
CA GLY A 279 16.72 -5.25 -2.07
C GLY A 279 17.02 -3.75 -2.01
N ASP A 280 17.44 -3.21 -0.85
CA ASP A 280 17.84 -1.80 -0.71
C ASP A 280 19.34 -1.59 -0.92
N CYS A 281 19.75 -0.39 -1.31
CA CYS A 281 21.16 -0.02 -1.30
C CYS A 281 21.64 0.20 0.14
N GLY A 282 22.84 -0.30 0.43
CA GLY A 282 23.46 -0.12 1.73
C GLY A 282 24.95 -0.42 1.72
N TRP A 283 25.62 0.02 2.78
CA TRP A 283 27.01 -0.31 3.00
C TRP A 283 27.15 -1.78 3.39
N VAL A 284 28.04 -2.50 2.71
CA VAL A 284 28.39 -3.88 3.06
C VAL A 284 29.12 -3.87 4.40
N MET A 285 28.46 -4.38 5.44
CA MET A 285 28.99 -4.41 6.81
C MET A 285 30.01 -5.55 7.00
N ASP A 286 31.12 -5.47 6.29
CA ASP A 286 32.28 -6.36 6.47
C ASP A 286 33.03 -6.09 7.79
N ASN A 287 34.03 -6.91 8.08
CA ASN A 287 34.80 -6.80 9.32
C ASN A 287 35.71 -5.56 9.36
N GLU A 288 36.04 -4.96 8.23
CA GLU A 288 36.84 -3.73 8.16
C GLU A 288 35.99 -2.52 8.53
N LEU A 289 34.85 -2.36 7.86
CA LEU A 289 33.90 -1.28 8.12
C LEU A 289 33.38 -1.34 9.55
N LYS A 290 32.96 -2.51 10.04
CA LYS A 290 32.50 -2.70 11.43
C LYS A 290 33.52 -2.24 12.46
N ARG A 291 34.79 -2.62 12.29
CA ARG A 291 35.87 -2.22 13.21
C ARG A 291 36.15 -0.72 13.13
N CYS A 292 36.13 -0.15 11.94
CA CYS A 292 36.35 1.28 11.75
C CYS A 292 35.26 2.09 12.47
N LEU A 293 33.98 1.78 12.23
CA LEU A 293 32.86 2.44 12.88
C LEU A 293 32.88 2.25 14.41
N ALA A 294 33.23 1.06 14.90
CA ALA A 294 33.33 0.80 16.33
C ALA A 294 34.37 1.66 17.05
N ARG A 295 35.52 1.96 16.41
CA ARG A 295 36.53 2.88 16.98
C ARG A 295 35.98 4.28 17.20
N HIS A 296 35.15 4.76 16.28
CA HIS A 296 34.54 6.09 16.38
C HIS A 296 33.31 6.09 17.30
N ALA A 297 32.63 4.96 17.48
CA ALA A 297 31.52 4.84 18.44
C ALA A 297 31.98 4.91 19.91
N ILE A 298 33.23 4.51 20.19
CA ILE A 298 33.82 4.49 21.54
C ILE A 298 34.61 5.80 21.82
N GLY A 299 34.91 6.61 20.79
CA GLY A 299 35.77 7.80 20.86
C GLY A 299 35.08 9.11 21.28
N GLY A 300 33.89 9.06 21.90
CA GLY A 300 33.22 10.23 22.48
C GLY A 300 33.73 10.65 23.86
N VAL A 301 34.84 10.08 24.33
CA VAL A 301 35.52 10.46 25.56
C VAL A 301 37.01 10.39 25.29
N LEU A 302 37.62 11.54 24.99
CA LEU A 302 38.96 11.97 25.41
C LEU A 302 39.10 13.46 25.07
#